data_AF-A0A0M3J080-F1
#
_entry.id   AF-A0A0M3J080-F1
#
_cell.length_a   1.000
_cell.length_b   1.000
_cell.length_c   1.000
_cell.angle_alpha   90.00
_cell.angle_beta   90.00
_cell.angle_gamma   90.00
#
_symmetry.space_group_name_H-M   'P 1'
#
loop_
_entity.id
_entity.type
_entity.pdbx_description
1 polymer ?
#
loop_
_entity_poly.entity_id
_entity_poly.type
_entity_poly.pdbx_seq_one_letter_code
_entity_poly.pdbx_strand_id
1 'polypeptide(L)'
;MPKCTAFFPFQRYFSNMKYHKPNGPVFLMLGGEAPEIPVWVSYEKLPWVIWAKKHNAALFDLEHRFYGESRPLPDLATKNLKYLSSKQAIEDAAYFIRYINKKSNYVNPKWVVFGGSYS
;
A
#
# COMPACT_ATOMS: atom_id res chain seq x y z
N MET A 1 8.98 -3.53 16.97
CA MET A 1 9.55 -3.45 15.61
C MET A 1 8.40 -3.19 14.63
N PRO A 2 8.54 -2.29 13.64
CA PRO A 2 7.51 -2.13 12.62
C PRO A 2 7.29 -3.49 11.93
N LYS A 3 6.03 -3.88 11.74
CA LYS A 3 5.69 -5.04 10.91
C LYS A 3 5.96 -4.61 9.47
N CYS A 4 7.21 -4.82 9.03
CA CYS A 4 7.63 -4.33 7.73
C CYS A 4 6.80 -4.99 6.64
N THR A 5 6.60 -6.30 6.66
CA THR A 5 5.92 -7.00 5.55
C THR A 5 4.66 -7.70 6.01
N ALA A 6 3.56 -7.54 5.26
CA ALA A 6 2.33 -8.30 5.42
C ALA A 6 1.71 -8.59 4.05
N PHE A 7 0.80 -9.58 4.01
CA PHE A 7 0.05 -9.93 2.82
C PHE A 7 -1.45 -9.72 3.03
N PHE A 8 -2.11 -9.33 1.95
CA PHE A 8 -3.55 -9.20 1.79
C PHE A 8 -3.94 -9.96 0.52
N PRO A 9 -4.83 -10.96 0.64
CA PRO A 9 -4.58 -12.30 0.09
C PRO A 9 -3.20 -12.49 -0.60
N PHE A 10 -3.09 -12.23 -1.90
CA PHE A 10 -1.86 -12.45 -2.69
C PHE A 10 -1.07 -11.17 -3.00
N GLN A 11 -1.37 -10.08 -2.30
CA GLN A 11 -0.73 -8.77 -2.48
C GLN A 11 0.06 -8.38 -1.24
N ARG A 12 1.33 -8.05 -1.44
CA ARG A 12 2.23 -7.60 -0.40
C ARG A 12 1.98 -6.14 -0.10
N TYR A 13 2.14 -5.77 1.17
CA TYR A 13 2.15 -4.38 1.58
C TYR A 13 3.11 -4.17 2.76
N PHE A 14 3.63 -2.95 2.85
CA PHE A 14 4.39 -2.46 3.98
C PHE A 14 3.54 -1.49 4.80
N SER A 15 3.81 -1.42 6.11
CA SER A 15 3.08 -0.49 6.97
C SER A 15 3.97 0.10 8.06
N ASN A 16 3.66 1.33 8.45
CA ASN A 16 4.28 1.99 9.58
C ASN A 16 3.24 2.78 10.38
N MET A 17 3.01 2.32 11.61
CA MET A 17 2.04 2.90 12.54
C MET A 17 2.69 3.85 13.56
N LYS A 18 4.01 4.10 13.47
CA LYS A 18 4.79 4.89 14.44
C LYS A 18 4.22 6.29 14.68
N TYR A 19 3.62 6.90 13.66
CA TYR A 19 3.09 8.27 13.71
C TYR A 19 1.58 8.34 13.89
N HIS A 20 0.89 7.21 13.78
CA HIS A 20 -0.56 7.19 13.78
C HIS A 20 -1.10 7.56 15.16
N LYS A 21 -2.01 8.53 15.19
CA LYS A 21 -2.81 8.88 16.38
C LYS A 21 -4.29 8.75 16.08
N PRO A 22 -5.16 8.61 17.10
CA PRO A 22 -6.61 8.64 16.91
C PRO A 22 -7.02 9.86 16.06
N ASN A 23 -7.94 9.64 15.12
CA ASN A 23 -8.43 10.63 14.14
C ASN A 23 -7.39 11.16 13.13
N GLY A 24 -6.17 10.60 13.11
CA GLY A 24 -5.20 10.85 12.06
C GLY A 24 -5.65 10.28 10.71
N PRO A 25 -5.19 10.84 9.58
CA PRO A 25 -5.47 10.28 8.27
C PRO A 25 -4.69 8.97 8.06
N VAL A 26 -5.09 8.22 7.05
CA VAL A 26 -4.37 7.04 6.58
C VAL A 26 -3.78 7.35 5.22
N PHE A 27 -2.46 7.24 5.11
CA PHE A 27 -1.74 7.45 3.85
C PHE A 27 -1.53 6.10 3.17
N LEU A 28 -1.80 6.07 1.86
CA LEU A 28 -1.60 4.90 1.01
C LEU A 28 -0.68 5.28 -0.16
N MET A 29 0.51 4.68 -0.24
CA MET A 29 1.31 4.68 -1.46
C MET A 29 0.81 3.54 -2.37
N LEU A 30 0.54 3.85 -3.63
CA LEU A 30 0.34 2.85 -4.67
C LEU A 30 1.70 2.50 -5.27
N GLY A 31 2.08 1.23 -5.19
CA GLY A 31 3.30 0.76 -5.80
C GLY A 31 3.24 0.82 -7.31
N GLY A 32 4.39 1.04 -7.93
CA GLY A 32 4.53 1.18 -9.38
C GLY A 32 4.93 -0.13 -10.05
N GLU A 33 5.75 0.01 -11.08
CA GLU A 33 6.26 -1.06 -11.94
C GLU A 33 7.50 -1.77 -11.37
N ALA A 34 7.61 -1.84 -10.05
CA ALA A 34 8.76 -2.44 -9.36
C ALA A 34 8.36 -3.11 -8.04
N PRO A 35 9.23 -3.98 -7.47
CA PRO A 35 9.01 -4.51 -6.14
C PRO A 35 9.01 -3.40 -5.09
N GLU A 36 8.01 -3.40 -4.21
CA GLU A 36 8.02 -2.51 -3.05
C GLU A 36 8.97 -3.02 -1.97
N ILE A 37 9.55 -2.11 -1.21
CA ILE A 37 10.52 -2.42 -0.15
C ILE A 37 10.24 -1.59 1.12
N PRO A 38 10.65 -2.06 2.31
CA PRO A 38 10.33 -1.38 3.57
C PRO A 38 10.81 0.08 3.68
N VAL A 39 11.77 0.49 2.83
CA VAL A 39 12.33 1.83 2.83
C VAL A 39 11.25 2.90 2.62
N TRP A 40 10.22 2.61 1.84
CA TRP A 40 9.17 3.58 1.52
C TRP A 40 8.43 4.03 2.77
N VAL A 41 8.12 3.13 3.70
CA VAL A 41 7.40 3.45 4.95
C VAL A 41 8.32 3.83 6.11
N SER A 42 9.64 3.68 5.97
CA SER A 42 10.60 3.82 7.09
C SER A 42 11.64 4.91 6.90
N TYR A 43 11.92 5.36 5.67
CA TYR A 43 12.92 6.38 5.43
C TYR A 43 12.38 7.78 5.76
N GLU A 44 12.81 8.30 6.90
CA GLU A 44 12.34 9.55 7.51
C GLU A 44 12.55 10.81 6.64
N LYS A 45 13.37 10.73 5.58
CA LYS A 45 13.61 11.84 4.65
C LYS A 45 12.66 11.85 3.46
N LEU A 46 11.83 10.81 3.28
CA LEU A 46 10.82 10.81 2.22
C LEU A 46 9.72 11.83 2.53
N PRO A 47 9.30 12.67 1.56
CA PRO A 47 8.29 13.71 1.79
C PRO A 47 7.01 13.19 2.45
N TRP A 48 6.49 12.04 2.00
CA TRP A 48 5.25 11.48 2.54
C TRP A 48 5.40 10.93 3.97
N VAL A 49 6.58 10.45 4.35
CA VAL A 49 6.90 10.04 5.73
C VAL A 49 7.00 11.28 6.64
N ILE A 50 7.61 12.36 6.14
CA ILE A 50 7.65 13.67 6.84
C ILE A 50 6.22 14.18 7.07
N TRP A 51 5.36 14.11 6.05
CA TRP A 51 3.95 14.50 6.18
C TRP A 51 3.18 13.60 7.14
N ALA A 52 3.45 12.29 7.13
CA ALA A 52 2.81 11.38 8.07
C ALA A 52 3.13 11.74 9.52
N LYS A 53 4.38 12.09 9.81
CA LYS A 53 4.79 12.59 11.12
C LYS A 53 4.07 13.90 11.47
N LYS A 54 3.97 14.84 10.54
CA LYS A 54 3.30 16.14 10.73
C LYS A 54 1.80 16.00 10.98
N HIS A 55 1.15 15.07 10.30
CA HIS A 55 -0.30 14.90 10.30
C HIS A 55 -0.80 13.75 11.18
N ASN A 56 0.11 13.09 11.90
CA ASN A 56 -0.16 11.91 12.72
C ASN A 56 -0.79 10.76 11.91
N ALA A 57 -0.31 10.55 10.69
CA ALA A 57 -0.88 9.58 9.76
C ALA A 57 -0.36 8.16 9.98
N ALA A 58 -1.20 7.16 9.72
CA ALA A 58 -0.74 5.81 9.44
C ALA A 58 -0.17 5.73 8.02
N LEU A 59 0.87 4.92 7.82
CA LEU A 59 1.45 4.67 6.50
C LEU A 59 1.19 3.25 6.04
N PHE A 60 0.68 3.12 4.82
CA PHE A 60 0.62 1.87 4.07
C PHE A 60 1.22 2.07 2.69
N ASP A 61 1.93 1.05 2.22
CA ASP A 61 2.55 1.00 0.91
C ASP A 61 2.17 -0.34 0.26
N LEU A 62 1.38 -0.28 -0.81
CA LEU A 62 0.73 -1.43 -1.42
C LEU A 62 1.45 -1.81 -2.71
N GLU A 63 2.01 -3.00 -2.76
CA GLU A 63 2.72 -3.47 -3.95
C GLU A 63 1.76 -3.77 -5.09
N HIS A 64 2.10 -3.30 -6.29
CA HIS A 64 1.28 -3.51 -7.48
C HIS A 64 1.22 -5.00 -7.85
N ARG A 65 0.04 -5.49 -8.26
CA ARG A 65 -0.11 -6.84 -8.80
C ARG A 65 0.90 -7.09 -9.94
N PHE A 66 1.42 -8.32 -10.03
CA PHE A 66 2.46 -8.75 -10.97
C PHE A 66 3.86 -8.16 -10.76
N TYR A 67 4.09 -7.33 -9.75
CA TYR A 67 5.41 -6.84 -9.39
C TYR A 67 5.86 -7.38 -8.03
N GLY A 68 7.18 -7.51 -7.85
CA GLY A 68 7.80 -8.10 -6.66
C GLY A 68 7.19 -9.44 -6.26
N GLU A 69 6.68 -9.50 -5.03
CA GLU A 69 6.09 -10.70 -4.41
C GLU A 69 4.58 -10.78 -4.61
N SER A 70 3.96 -9.74 -5.19
CA SER A 70 2.52 -9.67 -5.41
C SER A 70 2.15 -10.40 -6.70
N ARG A 71 2.12 -11.73 -6.64
CA ARG A 71 1.90 -12.63 -7.78
C ARG A 71 0.53 -13.30 -7.68
N PRO A 72 -0.52 -12.80 -8.36
CA PRO A 72 -1.83 -13.44 -8.33
C PRO A 72 -1.88 -14.76 -9.10
N LEU A 73 -0.87 -15.05 -9.93
CA LEU A 73 -0.74 -16.26 -10.74
C LEU A 73 0.67 -16.82 -10.64
N PRO A 74 0.88 -18.13 -10.90
CA PRO A 74 2.17 -18.78 -10.71
C PRO A 74 3.29 -18.27 -11.63
N ASP A 75 2.94 -17.72 -12.79
CA ASP A 75 3.91 -17.29 -13.79
C ASP A 75 3.47 -16.02 -14.54
N LEU A 76 4.40 -15.47 -15.33
CA LEU A 76 4.22 -14.30 -16.19
C LEU A 76 3.90 -14.66 -17.66
N ALA A 77 3.35 -15.84 -17.93
CA ALA A 77 2.98 -16.22 -19.29
C ALA A 77 2.01 -15.19 -19.89
N THR A 78 2.12 -14.90 -21.19
CA THR A 78 1.32 -13.85 -21.86
C THR A 78 -0.19 -14.00 -21.63
N LYS A 79 -0.70 -15.23 -21.58
CA LYS A 79 -2.12 -15.52 -21.28
C LYS A 79 -2.60 -15.01 -19.92
N ASN A 80 -1.68 -14.86 -18.96
CA ASN A 80 -1.93 -14.39 -17.60
C ASN A 80 -1.86 -12.86 -17.50
N LEU A 81 -1.16 -12.20 -18.42
CA LEU A 81 -1.06 -10.74 -18.46
C LEU A 81 -2.39 -10.03 -18.72
N LYS A 82 -3.43 -10.75 -19.16
CA LYS A 82 -4.80 -10.24 -19.23
C LYS A 82 -5.34 -9.72 -17.88
N TYR A 83 -4.75 -10.14 -16.76
CA TYR A 83 -5.11 -9.66 -15.42
C TYR A 83 -4.19 -8.53 -14.91
N LEU A 84 -3.16 -8.16 -15.67
CA LEU A 84 -2.31 -7.00 -15.42
C LEU A 84 -2.93 -5.79 -16.11
N SER A 85 -3.76 -5.03 -15.39
CA SER A 85 -4.33 -3.77 -15.87
C SER A 85 -4.48 -2.78 -14.74
N SER A 86 -4.39 -1.48 -15.06
CA SER A 86 -4.59 -0.39 -14.11
C SER A 86 -5.99 -0.44 -13.46
N LYS A 87 -7.03 -0.78 -14.24
CA LYS A 87 -8.40 -0.99 -13.71
C LYS A 87 -8.41 -1.99 -12.56
N GLN A 88 -7.77 -3.12 -12.75
CA GLN A 88 -7.70 -4.17 -11.73
C GLN A 88 -6.80 -3.76 -10.55
N ALA A 89 -5.71 -3.01 -10.78
CA ALA A 89 -4.86 -2.50 -9.71
C ALA A 89 -5.60 -1.49 -8.81
N ILE A 90 -6.48 -0.65 -9.38
CA ILE A 90 -7.33 0.27 -8.61
C ILE A 90 -8.39 -0.50 -7.81
N GLU A 91 -8.97 -1.57 -8.36
CA GLU A 91 -9.87 -2.47 -7.63
C GLU A 91 -9.15 -3.14 -6.43
N ASP A 92 -7.88 -3.52 -6.58
CA ASP A 92 -7.06 -4.02 -5.48
C ASP A 92 -6.87 -2.97 -4.39
N ALA A 93 -6.53 -1.74 -4.75
CA ALA A 93 -6.38 -0.64 -3.80
C ALA A 93 -7.70 -0.39 -3.03
N ALA A 94 -8.84 -0.40 -3.73
CA ALA A 94 -10.15 -0.26 -3.11
C ALA A 94 -10.45 -1.43 -2.15
N TYR A 95 -10.09 -2.66 -2.53
CA TYR A 95 -10.27 -3.84 -1.69
C TYR A 95 -9.34 -3.81 -0.46
N PHE A 96 -8.11 -3.37 -0.65
CA PHE A 96 -7.12 -3.17 0.41
C PHE A 96 -7.61 -2.14 1.45
N ILE A 97 -8.13 -0.99 0.99
CA ILE A 97 -8.72 0.03 1.88
C ILE A 97 -9.85 -0.56 2.72
N ARG A 98 -10.77 -1.31 2.10
CA ARG A 98 -11.87 -1.99 2.84
C ARG A 98 -11.32 -2.97 3.87
N TYR A 99 -10.29 -3.74 3.51
CA TYR A 99 -9.65 -4.70 4.41
C TYR A 99 -8.97 -4.02 5.60
N ILE A 100 -8.19 -2.97 5.38
CA ILE A 100 -7.53 -2.24 6.47
C ILE A 100 -8.57 -1.56 7.37
N ASN A 101 -9.60 -0.93 6.81
CA ASN A 101 -10.66 -0.33 7.60
C ASN A 101 -11.33 -1.36 8.53
N LYS A 102 -11.66 -2.55 8.00
CA LYS A 102 -12.23 -3.63 8.80
C LYS A 102 -11.23 -4.17 9.84
N LYS A 103 -9.98 -4.42 9.45
CA LYS A 103 -8.93 -4.99 10.31
C LYS A 103 -8.56 -4.07 11.47
N SER A 104 -8.58 -2.76 11.24
CA SER A 104 -8.20 -1.73 12.21
C SER A 104 -9.39 -1.09 12.93
N ASN A 105 -10.63 -1.57 12.68
CA ASN A 105 -11.87 -0.99 13.19
C ASN A 105 -11.98 0.52 12.93
N TYR A 106 -11.52 0.99 11.77
CA TYR A 106 -11.65 2.39 11.40
C TYR A 106 -13.09 2.72 11.04
N VAL A 107 -13.64 3.74 11.69
CA VAL A 107 -14.97 4.28 11.42
C VAL A 107 -14.80 5.59 10.65
N ASN A 108 -15.20 5.60 9.37
CA ASN A 108 -15.08 6.74 8.47
C ASN A 108 -13.68 7.40 8.43
N PRO A 109 -12.59 6.63 8.20
CA PRO A 109 -11.24 7.20 8.14
C PRO A 109 -11.04 8.09 6.92
N LYS A 110 -10.15 9.08 7.04
CA LYS A 110 -9.71 9.90 5.91
C LYS A 110 -8.51 9.25 5.25
N TRP A 111 -8.68 8.73 4.04
CA TRP A 111 -7.59 8.20 3.23
C TRP A 111 -7.01 9.26 2.30
N VAL A 112 -5.68 9.28 2.17
CA VAL A 112 -4.95 10.10 1.19
C VAL A 112 -4.04 9.16 0.40
N VAL A 113 -4.18 9.18 -0.92
CA VAL A 113 -3.43 8.30 -1.82
C VAL A 113 -2.26 9.07 -2.43
N PHE A 114 -1.11 8.39 -2.53
CA PHE A 114 0.13 8.87 -3.11
C PHE A 114 0.57 7.91 -4.21
N GLY A 115 1.26 8.44 -5.20
CA GLY A 115 1.87 7.72 -6.31
C GLY A 115 2.93 8.60 -6.95
N GLY A 116 3.83 7.99 -7.72
CA GLY A 116 4.82 8.68 -8.53
C GLY A 116 5.10 7.88 -9.80
N SER A 117 5.35 8.57 -10.90
CA SER A 117 5.47 7.95 -12.23
C SER A 117 4.14 7.30 -12.66
N TYR A 118 4.12 5.98 -12.88
CA TYR A 118 2.95 5.22 -13.32
C TYR A 118 1.84 5.09 -12.24
N SER A 119 2.24 5.09 -10.96
CA SER A 119 1.35 4.86 -9.81
C SER A 119 0.26 5.91 -9.63
#